data_AF-I0TAB8-F1
#
_entry.id   AF-I0TAB8-F1
#
_cell.length_a   1.000
_cell.length_b   1.000
_cell.length_c   1.000
_cell.angle_alpha   90.00
_cell.angle_beta   90.00
_cell.angle_gamma   90.00
#
_symmetry.space_group_name_H-M   'P 1'
#
loop_
_entity.id
_entity.type
_entity.pdbx_description
1 polymer ?
#
loop_
_entity_poly.entity_id
_entity_poly.type
_entity_poly.pdbx_seq_one_letter_code
_entity_poly.pdbx_strand_id
1 'polypeptide(L)'
;MVKKLIPYILIGVLLLTTGCTRSSEEYAEEDYEKLFPFKGIDKPKLSYEDQVIQLGNPDAPVTDYVYPGVDITDNVRDYTVTLTCSYTEVDLLGQLVADNDISSRYTVRYISPDKQLHVIASNRRDETATTFLTNGKEYTITFTAHSGYPMYICVNGVGPRGSSIKATISAVSEDGLTIVKPLTVNQHQNEEGIDKIKSPFCGYIILP
;
A
#
# COMPACT_ATOMS: atom_id res chain seq x y z
N MET A 1 -89.67 56.55 11.85
CA MET A 1 -88.23 56.53 12.16
C MET A 1 -87.62 55.21 11.66
N VAL A 2 -87.54 54.98 10.33
CA VAL A 2 -86.91 53.77 9.75
C VAL A 2 -86.39 54.13 8.36
N LYS A 3 -85.22 54.79 8.28
CA LYS A 3 -84.56 55.02 6.98
C LYS A 3 -83.05 55.30 7.11
N LYS A 4 -82.35 54.56 7.98
CA LYS A 4 -80.88 54.63 8.09
C LYS A 4 -80.20 53.30 8.48
N LEU A 5 -80.86 52.15 8.31
CA LEU A 5 -80.25 50.84 8.61
C LEU A 5 -79.89 49.99 7.39
N ILE A 6 -80.30 50.37 6.19
CA ILE A 6 -80.08 49.60 4.95
C ILE A 6 -78.64 49.73 4.38
N PRO A 7 -77.95 50.88 4.41
CA PRO A 7 -76.63 50.97 3.77
C PRO A 7 -75.51 50.28 4.58
N TYR A 8 -75.69 50.12 5.90
CA TYR A 8 -74.68 49.51 6.77
C TYR A 8 -74.74 47.98 6.77
N ILE A 9 -75.91 47.39 6.52
CA ILE A 9 -76.06 45.93 6.39
C ILE A 9 -75.42 45.42 5.10
N LEU A 10 -75.51 46.19 3.99
CA LEU A 10 -74.91 45.80 2.72
C LEU A 10 -73.37 45.79 2.77
N ILE A 11 -72.77 46.74 3.50
CA ILE A 11 -71.31 46.82 3.68
C ILE A 11 -70.80 45.69 4.58
N GLY A 12 -71.55 45.32 5.62
CA GLY A 12 -71.19 44.20 6.50
C GLY A 12 -71.23 42.84 5.80
N VAL A 13 -72.17 42.63 4.86
CA VAL A 13 -72.26 41.38 4.07
C VAL A 13 -71.14 41.29 3.02
N LEU A 14 -70.68 42.42 2.46
CA LEU A 14 -69.59 42.45 1.48
C LEU A 14 -68.20 42.14 2.11
N LEU A 15 -68.03 42.45 3.41
CA LEU A 15 -66.80 42.20 4.17
C LEU A 15 -66.66 40.75 4.65
N LEU A 16 -67.74 39.95 4.64
CA LEU A 16 -67.72 38.54 5.04
C LEU A 16 -67.34 37.58 3.91
N THR A 17 -67.32 38.02 2.65
CA THR A 17 -66.97 37.18 1.50
C THR A 17 -65.51 37.30 1.05
N THR A 18 -64.71 38.18 1.67
CA THR A 18 -63.27 38.27 1.45
C THR A 18 -62.51 37.43 2.48
N GLY A 19 -62.89 36.16 2.62
CA GLY A 19 -62.00 35.18 3.22
C GLY A 19 -60.84 34.93 2.25
N CYS A 20 -59.61 35.19 2.67
CA CYS A 20 -58.42 34.82 1.90
C CYS A 20 -58.48 33.32 1.58
N THR A 21 -58.84 32.96 0.35
CA THR A 21 -58.39 31.69 -0.21
C THR A 21 -56.88 31.79 -0.28
N ARG A 22 -56.21 31.19 0.69
CA ARG A 22 -54.77 30.94 0.60
C ARG A 22 -54.65 30.03 -0.61
N SER A 23 -54.26 30.57 -1.77
CA SER A 23 -53.83 29.72 -2.86
C SER A 23 -52.62 28.98 -2.30
N SER A 24 -52.80 27.73 -1.93
CA SER A 24 -51.70 26.80 -1.98
C SER A 24 -51.30 26.80 -3.45
N GLU A 25 -50.34 27.66 -3.81
CA GLU A 25 -49.54 27.37 -4.99
C GLU A 25 -49.08 25.94 -4.75
N GLU A 26 -49.63 25.02 -5.54
CA GLU A 26 -49.22 23.63 -5.55
C GLU A 26 -47.84 23.66 -6.21
N TYR A 27 -46.83 23.99 -5.40
CA TYR A 27 -45.44 23.96 -5.84
C TYR A 27 -45.22 22.54 -6.38
N ALA A 28 -44.71 22.47 -7.62
CA ALA A 28 -44.39 21.18 -8.22
C ALA A 28 -43.52 20.40 -7.24
N GLU A 29 -43.90 19.15 -6.97
CA GLU A 29 -43.22 18.30 -6.00
C GLU A 29 -41.72 18.22 -6.37
N GLU A 30 -40.86 18.68 -5.46
CA GLU A 30 -39.43 18.75 -5.73
C GLU A 30 -38.86 17.32 -5.81
N ASP A 31 -38.40 16.95 -7.00
CA ASP A 31 -37.71 15.68 -7.23
C ASP A 31 -36.29 15.75 -6.65
N TYR A 32 -36.19 15.45 -5.35
CA TYR A 32 -34.92 15.43 -4.62
C TYR A 32 -33.93 14.40 -5.19
N GLU A 33 -34.39 13.32 -5.85
CA GLU A 33 -33.51 12.35 -6.48
C GLU A 33 -32.81 12.93 -7.72
N LYS A 34 -33.51 13.81 -8.45
CA LYS A 34 -32.91 14.57 -9.57
C LYS A 34 -32.00 15.70 -9.10
N LEU A 35 -32.35 16.36 -7.99
CA LEU A 35 -31.55 17.45 -7.44
C LEU A 35 -30.25 16.93 -6.77
N PHE A 36 -30.31 15.74 -6.17
CA PHE A 36 -29.21 15.12 -5.46
C PHE A 36 -29.08 13.65 -5.84
N PRO A 37 -28.71 13.34 -7.10
CA PRO A 37 -28.56 11.96 -7.53
C PRO A 37 -27.47 11.28 -6.69
N PHE A 38 -27.86 10.23 -5.97
CA PHE A 38 -26.92 9.45 -5.17
C PHE A 38 -25.95 8.73 -6.10
N LYS A 39 -24.70 9.22 -6.19
CA LYS A 39 -23.65 8.62 -7.01
C LYS A 39 -23.00 7.38 -6.39
N GLY A 40 -23.51 6.91 -5.25
CA GLY A 40 -22.87 5.89 -4.43
C GLY A 40 -21.98 6.49 -3.34
N ILE A 41 -21.35 5.61 -2.56
CA ILE A 41 -20.32 5.99 -1.60
C ILE A 41 -19.01 6.11 -2.38
N ASP A 42 -18.49 7.33 -2.52
CA ASP A 42 -17.13 7.53 -3.02
C ASP A 42 -16.16 6.80 -2.08
N LYS A 43 -15.47 5.78 -2.60
CA LYS A 43 -14.39 5.14 -1.86
C LYS A 43 -13.32 6.21 -1.58
N PRO A 44 -12.78 6.29 -0.35
CA PRO A 44 -11.70 7.22 -0.08
C PRO A 44 -10.56 6.97 -1.07
N LYS A 45 -10.14 8.02 -1.77
CA LYS A 45 -8.98 7.94 -2.65
C LYS A 45 -7.77 7.61 -1.79
N LEU A 46 -7.11 6.48 -2.05
CA LEU A 46 -5.86 6.15 -1.38
C LEU A 46 -4.80 7.15 -1.89
N SER A 47 -4.26 7.98 -1.01
CA SER A 47 -3.15 8.85 -1.34
C SER A 47 -1.87 8.02 -1.30
N TYR A 48 -1.27 7.77 -2.47
CA TYR A 48 0.02 7.07 -2.54
C TYR A 48 1.18 7.92 -1.98
N GLU A 49 0.97 9.24 -1.88
CA GLU A 49 1.89 10.17 -1.23
C GLU A 49 2.07 9.86 0.27
N ASP A 50 1.12 9.15 0.89
CA ASP A 50 1.20 8.76 2.30
C ASP A 50 2.17 7.58 2.52
N GLN A 51 2.67 6.96 1.44
CA GLN A 51 3.67 5.87 1.43
C GLN A 51 3.36 4.76 2.45
N VAL A 52 2.08 4.38 2.52
CA VAL A 52 1.61 3.38 3.48
C VAL A 52 2.20 2.01 3.15
N ILE A 53 2.82 1.39 4.16
CA ILE A 53 3.38 0.04 4.03
C ILE A 53 2.23 -0.97 4.06
N GLN A 54 2.11 -1.75 3.00
CA GLN A 54 1.24 -2.91 2.92
C GLN A 54 2.02 -4.15 3.36
N LEU A 55 1.53 -4.83 4.40
CA LEU A 55 2.17 -6.03 4.95
C LEU A 55 1.71 -7.28 4.20
N GLY A 56 2.65 -8.18 3.93
CA GLY A 56 2.40 -9.49 3.34
C GLY A 56 2.73 -10.63 4.31
N ASN A 57 2.49 -11.86 3.86
CA ASN A 57 2.88 -13.07 4.60
C ASN A 57 4.30 -13.51 4.21
N PRO A 58 5.29 -13.47 5.11
CA PRO A 58 6.66 -13.92 4.80
C PRO A 58 6.77 -15.42 4.51
N ASP A 59 5.81 -16.22 4.96
CA ASP A 59 5.78 -17.67 4.81
C ASP A 59 4.99 -18.15 3.58
N ALA A 60 4.41 -17.22 2.81
CA ALA A 60 3.73 -17.58 1.56
C ALA A 60 4.73 -18.24 0.57
N PRO A 61 4.33 -19.31 -0.12
CA PRO A 61 5.19 -19.93 -1.14
C PRO A 61 5.29 -19.03 -2.38
N VAL A 62 6.37 -19.21 -3.16
CA VAL A 62 6.61 -18.44 -4.40
C VAL A 62 5.50 -18.67 -5.44
N THR A 63 4.88 -19.85 -5.43
CA THR A 63 3.77 -20.23 -6.32
C THR A 63 2.50 -19.42 -6.13
N ASP A 64 2.31 -18.83 -4.94
CA ASP A 64 1.12 -18.05 -4.60
C ASP A 64 1.28 -16.57 -4.98
N TYR A 65 2.36 -16.24 -5.70
CA TYR A 65 2.66 -14.88 -6.09
C TYR A 65 1.60 -14.29 -7.00
N VAL A 66 1.12 -13.10 -6.63
CA VAL A 66 0.26 -12.24 -7.43
C VAL A 66 0.86 -10.84 -7.42
N TYR A 67 1.00 -10.23 -8.60
CA TYR A 67 1.54 -8.87 -8.73
C TYR A 67 0.62 -7.85 -8.04
N PRO A 68 1.07 -7.13 -7.00
CA PRO A 68 0.22 -6.24 -6.21
C PRO A 68 0.28 -4.77 -6.67
N GLY A 69 0.89 -4.49 -7.82
CA GLY A 69 0.98 -3.14 -8.36
C GLY A 69 -0.37 -2.60 -8.84
N VAL A 70 -0.42 -1.30 -9.05
CA VAL A 70 -1.61 -0.57 -9.50
C VAL A 70 -1.27 0.31 -10.69
N ASP A 71 -2.26 0.64 -11.51
CA ASP A 71 -2.07 1.59 -12.60
C ASP A 71 -2.36 3.01 -12.10
N ILE A 72 -1.35 3.88 -12.13
CA ILE A 72 -1.49 5.32 -11.82
C ILE A 72 -1.38 6.08 -13.14
N THR A 73 -2.38 6.91 -13.44
CA THR A 73 -2.44 7.70 -14.69
C THR A 73 -2.10 9.17 -14.50
N ASP A 74 -2.16 9.66 -13.26
CA ASP A 74 -2.02 11.08 -12.93
C ASP A 74 -0.67 11.32 -12.26
N ASN A 75 0.06 12.38 -12.69
CA ASN A 75 1.36 12.77 -12.12
C ASN A 75 2.40 11.65 -12.04
N VAL A 76 2.43 10.76 -13.06
CA VAL A 76 3.36 9.64 -13.14
C VAL A 76 4.81 10.10 -13.09
N ARG A 77 5.60 9.40 -12.28
CA ARG A 77 7.03 9.60 -12.08
C ARG A 77 7.80 8.31 -12.34
N ASP A 78 9.07 8.50 -12.68
CA ASP A 78 10.04 7.42 -12.82
C ASP A 78 10.92 7.40 -11.57
N TYR A 79 11.24 6.20 -11.10
CA TYR A 79 11.97 5.94 -9.89
C TYR A 79 13.17 5.05 -10.16
N THR A 80 14.32 5.43 -9.60
CA THR A 80 15.45 4.53 -9.43
C THR A 80 15.24 3.73 -8.16
N VAL A 81 14.91 2.44 -8.31
CA VAL A 81 14.75 1.49 -7.21
C VAL A 81 16.09 0.80 -6.97
N THR A 82 16.56 0.78 -5.72
CA THR A 82 17.79 0.10 -5.32
C THR A 82 17.49 -0.92 -4.22
N LEU A 83 17.83 -2.18 -4.46
CA LEU A 83 17.82 -3.25 -3.48
C LEU A 83 19.26 -3.61 -3.12
N THR A 84 19.56 -3.57 -1.83
CA THR A 84 20.84 -4.01 -1.27
C THR A 84 20.58 -5.12 -0.26
N CYS A 85 21.30 -6.22 -0.35
CA CYS A 85 21.19 -7.31 0.62
C CYS A 85 22.52 -8.02 0.85
N SER A 86 22.70 -8.54 2.05
CA SER A 86 23.88 -9.29 2.47
C SER A 86 23.51 -10.28 3.56
N TYR A 87 24.19 -11.41 3.58
CA TYR A 87 24.14 -12.33 4.70
C TYR A 87 25.55 -12.61 5.20
N THR A 88 25.63 -12.98 6.47
CA THR A 88 26.86 -13.37 7.13
C THR A 88 26.58 -14.64 7.93
N GLU A 89 27.47 -15.62 7.85
CA GLU A 89 27.54 -16.77 8.75
C GLU A 89 28.99 -16.89 9.24
N VAL A 90 29.17 -16.85 10.55
CA VAL A 90 30.48 -17.01 11.18
C VAL A 90 30.53 -18.26 12.05
N ASP A 91 31.73 -18.82 12.17
CA ASP A 91 32.02 -19.92 13.10
C ASP A 91 32.12 -19.44 14.56
N LEU A 92 32.42 -20.36 15.47
CA LEU A 92 32.58 -20.07 16.91
C LEU A 92 33.74 -19.10 17.22
N LEU A 93 34.68 -18.93 16.29
CA LEU A 93 35.82 -18.01 16.38
C LEU A 93 35.54 -16.67 15.68
N GLY A 94 34.34 -16.48 15.14
CA GLY A 94 33.94 -15.27 14.41
C GLY A 94 34.50 -15.17 12.99
N GLN A 95 35.05 -16.26 12.43
CA GLN A 95 35.53 -16.30 11.06
C GLN A 95 34.38 -16.65 10.11
N LEU A 96 34.40 -16.10 8.88
CA LEU A 96 33.40 -16.43 7.88
C LEU A 96 33.45 -17.92 7.55
N VAL A 97 32.30 -18.58 7.63
CA VAL A 97 32.14 -19.97 7.21
C VAL A 97 32.34 -20.06 5.69
N ALA A 98 33.06 -21.09 5.26
CA ALA A 98 33.33 -21.34 3.84
C ALA A 98 32.03 -21.71 3.10
N ASP A 99 31.92 -21.32 1.83
CA ASP A 99 30.70 -21.49 1.01
C ASP A 99 30.15 -22.94 0.99
N ASN A 100 31.01 -23.96 1.10
CA ASN A 100 30.60 -25.36 1.11
C ASN A 100 29.99 -25.84 2.44
N ASP A 101 30.24 -25.11 3.52
CA ASP A 101 29.83 -25.46 4.89
C ASP A 101 28.68 -24.57 5.40
N ILE A 102 28.18 -23.66 4.56
CA ILE A 102 27.06 -22.76 4.88
C ILE A 102 25.81 -23.56 5.22
N SER A 103 25.29 -23.33 6.42
CA SER A 103 24.05 -23.93 6.90
C SER A 103 22.85 -22.97 6.82
N SER A 104 23.11 -21.67 6.67
CA SER A 104 22.09 -20.63 6.47
C SER A 104 21.27 -20.89 5.21
N ARG A 105 19.97 -20.63 5.35
CA ARG A 105 18.94 -20.73 4.30
C ARG A 105 18.06 -19.49 4.36
N TYR A 106 18.69 -18.33 4.26
CA TYR A 106 18.05 -17.03 4.09
C TYR A 106 17.65 -16.78 2.65
N THR A 107 16.51 -16.11 2.50
CA THR A 107 15.94 -15.68 1.22
C THR A 107 15.50 -14.23 1.32
N VAL A 108 15.80 -13.45 0.28
CA VAL A 108 15.27 -12.11 0.04
C VAL A 108 14.49 -12.17 -1.28
N ARG A 109 13.22 -11.80 -1.25
CA ARG A 109 12.38 -11.74 -2.44
C ARG A 109 12.07 -10.29 -2.79
N TYR A 110 12.12 -9.98 -4.06
CA TYR A 110 11.79 -8.67 -4.61
C TYR A 110 11.00 -8.85 -5.90
N ILE A 111 10.22 -7.84 -6.26
CA ILE A 111 9.56 -7.79 -7.56
C ILE A 111 10.53 -7.12 -8.53
N SER A 112 10.60 -7.60 -9.77
CA SER A 112 11.41 -7.04 -10.85
C SER A 112 10.54 -6.23 -11.83
N PRO A 113 11.15 -5.43 -12.72
CA PRO A 113 10.42 -4.64 -13.72
C PRO A 113 9.49 -5.45 -14.64
N ASP A 114 9.79 -6.73 -14.88
CA ASP A 114 8.96 -7.65 -15.66
C ASP A 114 7.74 -8.20 -14.88
N LYS A 115 7.47 -7.64 -13.69
CA LYS A 115 6.36 -8.00 -12.79
C LYS A 115 6.46 -9.44 -12.26
N GLN A 116 7.65 -10.04 -12.26
CA GLN A 116 7.91 -11.34 -11.67
C GLN A 116 8.47 -11.22 -10.24
N LEU A 117 8.28 -12.28 -9.45
CA LEU A 117 8.91 -12.40 -8.14
C LEU A 117 10.27 -13.09 -8.28
N HIS A 118 11.33 -12.37 -7.93
CA HIS A 118 12.68 -12.90 -7.90
C HIS A 118 13.07 -13.30 -6.48
N VAL A 119 13.88 -14.35 -6.38
CA VAL A 119 14.36 -14.91 -5.11
C VAL A 119 15.88 -14.88 -5.08
N ILE A 120 16.42 -14.16 -4.11
CA ILE A 120 17.85 -14.11 -3.80
C ILE A 120 18.08 -15.00 -2.58
N ALA A 121 18.86 -16.07 -2.72
CA ALA A 121 19.08 -17.04 -1.65
C ALA A 121 20.54 -17.06 -1.17
N SER A 122 20.76 -17.41 0.09
CA SER A 122 22.10 -17.73 0.63
C SER A 122 22.54 -19.15 0.30
N ASN A 123 21.60 -20.10 0.22
CA ASN A 123 21.87 -21.52 0.01
C ASN A 123 21.78 -21.90 -1.47
N ARG A 124 22.84 -22.52 -2.02
CA ARG A 124 22.91 -22.94 -3.44
C ARG A 124 21.94 -24.06 -3.82
N ARG A 125 21.33 -24.74 -2.85
CA ARG A 125 20.36 -25.82 -3.07
C ARG A 125 18.92 -25.32 -3.17
N ASP A 126 18.70 -24.01 -3.08
CA ASP A 126 17.37 -23.42 -3.27
C ASP A 126 17.01 -23.41 -4.76
N GLU A 127 16.07 -24.26 -5.15
CA GLU A 127 15.60 -24.40 -6.53
C GLU A 127 14.75 -23.20 -7.00
N THR A 128 14.23 -22.39 -6.06
CA THR A 128 13.44 -21.19 -6.37
C THR A 128 14.30 -19.96 -6.60
N ALA A 129 15.59 -20.02 -6.26
CA ALA A 129 16.50 -18.90 -6.33
C ALA A 129 16.86 -18.53 -7.77
N THR A 130 16.67 -17.26 -8.12
CA THR A 130 17.17 -16.67 -9.36
C THR A 130 18.62 -16.20 -9.21
N THR A 131 19.01 -15.85 -7.99
CA THR A 131 20.34 -15.31 -7.67
C THR A 131 20.81 -15.87 -6.32
N PHE A 132 22.12 -16.01 -6.15
CA PHE A 132 22.71 -16.47 -4.90
C PHE A 132 23.67 -15.44 -4.32
N LEU A 133 23.56 -15.21 -3.01
CA LEU A 133 24.49 -14.37 -2.25
C LEU A 133 25.82 -15.09 -2.02
N THR A 134 26.84 -14.30 -1.70
CA THR A 134 28.15 -14.79 -1.23
C THR A 134 28.30 -14.40 0.24
N ASN A 135 28.77 -15.32 1.10
CA ASN A 135 28.87 -15.08 2.53
C ASN A 135 29.75 -13.85 2.82
N GLY A 136 29.24 -12.92 3.64
CA GLY A 136 29.93 -11.69 4.04
C GLY A 136 30.08 -10.64 2.94
N LYS A 137 29.48 -10.83 1.76
CA LYS A 137 29.49 -9.85 0.67
C LYS A 137 28.12 -9.24 0.43
N GLU A 138 28.13 -7.93 0.18
CA GLU A 138 26.94 -7.20 -0.23
C GLU A 138 26.63 -7.43 -1.71
N TYR A 139 25.34 -7.56 -2.00
CA TYR A 139 24.79 -7.64 -3.33
C TYR A 139 23.79 -6.51 -3.53
N THR A 140 23.93 -5.79 -4.65
CA THR A 140 23.12 -4.63 -4.97
C THR A 140 22.56 -4.76 -6.38
N ILE A 141 21.27 -4.45 -6.53
CA ILE A 141 20.58 -4.31 -7.81
C ILE A 141 19.95 -2.92 -7.85
N THR A 142 20.04 -2.28 -9.01
CA THR A 142 19.33 -1.04 -9.31
C THR A 142 18.55 -1.20 -10.61
N PHE A 143 17.31 -0.71 -10.63
CA PHE A 143 16.45 -0.70 -11.82
C PHE A 143 15.47 0.46 -11.80
N THR A 144 14.93 0.81 -12.96
CA THR A 144 13.89 1.83 -13.09
C THR A 144 12.50 1.22 -12.93
N ALA A 145 11.62 1.91 -12.22
CA ALA A 145 10.21 1.58 -12.08
C ALA A 145 9.36 2.86 -12.16
N HIS A 146 8.09 2.72 -12.52
CA HIS A 146 7.16 3.85 -12.67
C HIS A 146 6.16 3.89 -11.50
N SER A 147 5.48 5.02 -11.32
CA SER A 147 4.34 5.16 -10.39
C SER A 147 3.38 3.97 -10.48
N GLY A 148 2.88 3.51 -9.34
CA GLY A 148 2.03 2.34 -9.22
C GLY A 148 2.80 1.02 -9.04
N TYR A 149 4.12 1.05 -9.22
CA TYR A 149 4.99 -0.09 -8.96
C TYR A 149 5.04 -0.44 -7.46
N PRO A 150 4.93 -1.73 -7.09
CA PRO A 150 5.07 -2.16 -5.71
C PRO A 150 6.55 -2.33 -5.35
N MET A 151 7.12 -1.36 -4.63
CA MET A 151 8.44 -1.47 -4.02
C MET A 151 8.41 -2.51 -2.89
N TYR A 152 8.57 -3.77 -3.28
CA TYR A 152 8.35 -4.95 -2.45
C TYR A 152 9.65 -5.56 -1.94
N ILE A 153 9.67 -5.94 -0.67
CA ILE A 153 10.73 -6.74 -0.06
C ILE A 153 10.13 -7.79 0.88
N CYS A 154 10.63 -9.01 0.77
CA CYS A 154 10.32 -10.08 1.71
C CYS A 154 11.59 -10.80 2.14
N VAL A 155 11.88 -10.81 3.43
CA VAL A 155 13.04 -11.47 4.02
C VAL A 155 12.56 -12.57 4.96
N ASN A 156 13.01 -13.79 4.69
CA ASN A 156 12.69 -14.96 5.50
C ASN A 156 13.89 -15.92 5.51
N GLY A 157 13.81 -16.94 6.36
CA GLY A 157 14.73 -18.06 6.36
C GLY A 157 15.17 -18.48 7.76
N VAL A 158 16.10 -19.41 7.75
CA VAL A 158 16.67 -20.03 8.95
C VAL A 158 18.19 -19.96 8.89
N GLY A 159 18.84 -19.92 10.03
CA GLY A 159 20.30 -19.95 10.11
C GLY A 159 20.79 -20.44 11.46
N PRO A 160 22.09 -20.74 11.59
CA PRO A 160 22.70 -21.11 12.86
C PRO A 160 22.95 -19.90 13.76
N ARG A 161 23.35 -20.15 15.01
CA ARG A 161 23.94 -19.09 15.85
C ARG A 161 25.09 -18.38 15.12
N GLY A 162 25.11 -17.06 15.18
CA GLY A 162 26.17 -16.25 14.57
C GLY A 162 25.90 -15.90 13.11
N SER A 163 24.77 -16.32 12.54
CA SER A 163 24.36 -15.86 11.21
C SER A 163 23.45 -14.64 11.27
N SER A 164 23.43 -13.88 10.19
CA SER A 164 22.58 -12.69 10.04
C SER A 164 22.22 -12.44 8.58
N ILE A 165 21.09 -11.77 8.37
CA ILE A 165 20.65 -11.30 7.06
C ILE A 165 20.24 -9.83 7.18
N LYS A 166 20.69 -9.02 6.23
CA LYS A 166 20.30 -7.63 6.07
C LYS A 166 19.82 -7.39 4.65
N ALA A 167 18.70 -6.69 4.50
CA ALA A 167 18.23 -6.25 3.20
C ALA A 167 17.51 -4.89 3.31
N THR A 168 17.72 -4.04 2.32
CA THR A 168 17.12 -2.71 2.22
C THR A 168 16.68 -2.49 0.78
N ILE A 169 15.44 -2.09 0.57
CA ILE A 169 14.97 -1.56 -0.71
C ILE A 169 14.55 -0.10 -0.55
N SER A 170 14.96 0.74 -1.49
CA SER A 170 14.61 2.16 -1.54
C SER A 170 14.28 2.59 -2.97
N ALA A 171 13.56 3.70 -3.10
CA ALA A 171 13.26 4.31 -4.38
C ALA A 171 13.41 5.83 -4.26
N VAL A 172 14.03 6.42 -5.28
CA VAL A 172 14.18 7.87 -5.43
C VAL A 172 13.67 8.23 -6.81
N SER A 173 12.78 9.22 -6.91
CA SER A 173 12.32 9.70 -8.21
C SER A 173 13.49 10.28 -9.01
N GLU A 174 13.45 10.17 -10.34
CA GLU A 174 14.54 10.66 -11.19
C GLU A 174 14.73 12.19 -11.09
N ASP A 175 13.66 12.93 -10.78
CA ASP A 175 13.72 14.36 -10.49
C ASP A 175 14.34 14.69 -9.11
N GLY A 176 14.59 13.68 -8.27
CA GLY A 176 15.14 13.78 -6.92
C GLY A 176 14.19 14.41 -5.89
N LEU A 177 12.96 14.73 -6.28
CA LEU A 177 12.00 15.46 -5.44
C LEU A 177 11.25 14.54 -4.47
N THR A 178 11.08 13.27 -4.83
CA THR A 178 10.32 12.29 -4.06
C THR A 178 11.23 11.16 -3.61
N ILE A 179 11.47 11.11 -2.30
CA ILE A 179 12.19 10.01 -1.67
C ILE A 179 11.15 9.11 -1.01
N VAL A 180 11.10 7.85 -1.45
CA VAL A 180 10.24 6.84 -0.84
C VAL A 180 10.94 6.24 0.38
N LYS A 181 10.21 6.10 1.48
CA LYS A 181 10.69 5.52 2.73
C LYS A 181 11.35 4.16 2.47
N PRO A 182 12.65 3.97 2.78
CA PRO A 182 13.29 2.69 2.62
C PRO A 182 12.66 1.61 3.50
N LEU A 183 12.45 0.43 2.95
CA LEU A 183 12.08 -0.77 3.71
C LEU A 183 13.35 -1.53 4.05
N THR A 184 13.66 -1.62 5.35
CA THR A 184 14.89 -2.25 5.84
C THR A 184 14.56 -3.38 6.81
N VAL A 185 15.22 -4.51 6.61
CA VAL A 185 15.19 -5.67 7.49
C VAL A 185 16.62 -6.00 7.90
N ASN A 186 16.85 -6.12 9.20
CA ASN A 186 18.10 -6.62 9.74
C ASN A 186 17.79 -7.64 10.83
N GLN A 187 18.24 -8.87 10.64
CA GLN A 187 17.96 -9.99 11.53
C GLN A 187 19.26 -10.72 11.87
N HIS A 188 19.41 -11.03 13.16
CA HIS A 188 20.53 -11.79 13.70
C HIS A 188 20.01 -13.05 14.37
N GLN A 189 20.68 -14.18 14.13
CA GLN A 189 20.42 -15.43 14.81
C GLN A 189 21.40 -15.65 15.94
N ASN A 190 20.87 -15.83 17.14
CA ASN A 190 21.63 -16.00 18.37
C ASN A 190 21.27 -17.29 19.12
N GLU A 191 20.24 -18.01 18.67
CA GLU A 191 19.78 -19.26 19.27
C GLU A 191 20.62 -20.45 18.81
N GLU A 192 20.74 -21.46 19.66
CA GLU A 192 21.50 -22.67 19.38
C GLU A 192 20.73 -23.60 18.45
N GLY A 193 21.38 -24.12 17.42
CA GLY A 193 20.74 -24.90 16.37
C GLY A 193 20.46 -24.06 15.12
N ILE A 194 19.68 -24.61 14.20
CA ILE A 194 19.27 -23.93 12.97
C ILE A 194 17.83 -23.48 13.12
N ASP A 195 17.63 -22.19 13.41
CA ASP A 195 16.33 -21.62 13.75
C ASP A 195 15.92 -20.51 12.80
N LYS A 196 14.61 -20.27 12.75
CA LYS A 196 14.00 -19.19 11.96
C LYS A 196 14.40 -17.83 12.52
N ILE A 197 14.55 -16.85 11.63
CA ILE A 197 14.72 -15.45 12.05
C ILE A 197 13.53 -15.01 12.91
N LYS A 198 13.79 -14.19 13.93
CA LYS A 198 12.79 -13.80 14.94
C LYS A 198 11.66 -12.95 14.37
N SER A 199 11.96 -12.15 13.35
CA SER A 199 10.99 -11.24 12.75
C SER A 199 11.15 -11.27 11.24
N PRO A 200 10.68 -12.35 10.57
CA PRO A 200 10.59 -12.35 9.12
C PRO A 200 9.64 -11.23 8.70
N PHE A 201 9.97 -10.56 7.59
CA PHE A 201 9.25 -9.38 7.15
C PHE A 201 8.88 -9.53 5.68
N CYS A 202 7.66 -9.13 5.34
CA CYS A 202 7.16 -9.08 3.99
C CYS A 202 6.29 -7.83 3.86
N GLY A 203 6.58 -6.98 2.90
CA GLY A 203 5.76 -5.81 2.65
C GLY A 203 6.22 -4.98 1.47
N TYR A 204 5.37 -4.04 1.07
CA TYR A 204 5.63 -3.15 -0.04
C TYR A 204 5.03 -1.77 0.19
N ILE A 205 5.57 -0.80 -0.52
CA ILE A 205 4.96 0.53 -0.72
C ILE A 205 4.67 0.66 -2.21
N ILE A 206 3.47 1.13 -2.56
CA ILE A 206 3.19 1.53 -3.93
C ILE A 206 3.88 2.86 -4.19
N LEU A 207 4.74 2.91 -5.21
CA LEU A 207 5.40 4.15 -5.62
C LEU A 207 4.32 5.15 -6.09
N PRO A 208 4.31 6.39 -5.56
CA PRO A 208 3.28 7.37 -5.89
C PRO A 208 3.32 7.83 -7.35
#